data_AF-A0A067CIS3-F1
#
_entry.id   AF-A0A067CIS3-F1
#
_cell.length_a   1.000
_cell.length_b   1.000
_cell.length_c   1.000
_cell.angle_alpha   90.00
_cell.angle_beta   90.00
_cell.angle_gamma   90.00
#
_symmetry.space_group_name_H-M   'P 1'
#
loop_
_entity.id
_entity.type
_entity.pdbx_description
1 polymer ?
#
loop_
_entity_poly.entity_id
_entity_poly.type
_entity_poly.pdbx_seq_one_letter_code
_entity_poly.pdbx_strand_id
1 'polypeptide(L)'
;MALKTLIKKQDARLFAAAASFQRDGDKTALVPVLHDLCGVLNWEANHQSILYTWIVPLEQSGRGAGLRDLWDANDPRLMAAYFLFLEDRNEDDFIDTLVRLATTSATTDTAAAKHALDELVTAGRLSQDVEEHLAPEDPRVLAALDVYADSLDIPDLVDTLERIASPDATVASSPFSPRTTDKDDGDDDEKRVIDVSAMEKQILHLVSELDLPEDELLALKSALVENDVVVQAAIQVFEAEKDEEDFKDTLRRVARHRASASEAVPAAEMLIET
;
A
#
# COMPACT_ATOMS: atom_id res chain seq x y z
N MET A 1 20.21 9.10 25.04
CA MET A 1 19.41 8.96 26.30
C MET A 1 18.52 7.72 26.28
N ALA A 2 17.85 7.40 25.18
CA ALA A 2 16.97 6.23 25.03
C ALA A 2 17.63 4.88 25.41
N LEU A 3 18.82 4.59 24.90
CA LEU A 3 19.54 3.34 25.21
C LEU A 3 19.82 3.16 26.71
N LYS A 4 20.16 4.23 27.43
CA LYS A 4 20.38 4.21 28.88
C LYS A 4 19.09 3.87 29.64
N THR A 5 17.94 4.28 29.11
CA THR A 5 16.62 3.95 29.66
C THR A 5 16.28 2.48 29.41
N LEU A 6 16.52 1.93 28.22
CA LEU A 6 16.34 0.50 27.93
C LEU A 6 17.18 -0.39 28.85
N ILE A 7 18.45 -0.01 29.07
CA ILE A 7 19.35 -0.74 29.97
C ILE A 7 18.81 -0.70 31.41
N LYS A 8 18.33 0.45 31.88
CA LYS A 8 17.72 0.57 33.22
C LYS A 8 16.43 -0.24 33.37
N LYS A 9 15.59 -0.27 32.32
CA LYS A 9 14.33 -1.03 32.27
C LYS A 9 14.55 -2.55 32.11
N GLN A 10 15.80 -2.97 31.88
CA GLN A 10 16.16 -4.33 31.52
C GLN A 10 15.37 -4.88 30.33
N ASP A 11 15.25 -4.11 29.24
CA ASP A 11 14.48 -4.52 28.07
C ASP A 11 15.06 -5.83 27.47
N ALA A 12 14.21 -6.86 27.42
CA ALA A 12 14.59 -8.20 26.99
C ALA A 12 15.03 -8.25 25.51
N ARG A 13 14.46 -7.39 24.66
CA ARG A 13 14.78 -7.31 23.22
C ARG A 13 16.16 -6.70 23.03
N LEU A 14 16.49 -5.65 23.81
CA LEU A 14 17.83 -5.07 23.81
C LEU A 14 18.89 -6.12 24.19
N PHE A 15 18.64 -6.90 25.25
CA PHE A 15 19.59 -7.93 25.68
C PHE A 15 19.68 -9.10 24.71
N ALA A 16 18.57 -9.50 24.08
CA ALA A 16 18.58 -10.53 23.04
C ALA A 16 19.36 -10.08 21.79
N ALA A 17 19.20 -8.82 21.37
CA ALA A 17 19.96 -8.23 20.27
C ALA A 17 21.46 -8.16 20.61
N ALA A 18 21.81 -7.72 21.83
CA ALA A 18 23.19 -7.69 22.30
C ALA A 18 23.84 -9.08 22.38
N ALA A 19 23.09 -10.09 22.84
CA ALA A 19 23.57 -11.47 22.92
C ALA A 19 23.75 -12.12 21.53
N SER A 20 22.93 -11.74 20.56
CA SER A 20 23.07 -12.18 19.17
C SER A 20 24.31 -11.54 18.54
N PHE A 21 24.45 -10.22 18.67
CA PHE A 21 25.65 -9.49 18.23
C PHE A 21 26.95 -10.02 18.86
N GLN A 22 26.92 -10.42 20.14
CA GLN A 22 28.10 -10.99 20.79
C GLN A 22 28.50 -12.36 20.22
N ARG A 23 27.57 -13.07 19.56
CA ARG A 23 27.79 -14.38 18.96
C ARG A 23 28.28 -14.31 17.52
N ASP A 24 27.71 -13.41 16.72
CA ASP A 24 27.95 -13.33 15.27
C ASP A 24 28.77 -12.09 14.86
N GLY A 25 28.86 -11.07 15.71
CA GLY A 25 29.53 -9.80 15.42
C GLY A 25 28.82 -8.94 14.37
N ASP A 26 27.58 -9.28 14.01
CA ASP A 26 26.88 -8.64 12.89
C ASP A 26 26.28 -7.28 13.29
N LYS A 27 26.99 -6.22 12.91
CA LYS A 27 26.53 -4.84 13.12
C LYS A 27 25.32 -4.49 12.26
N THR A 28 25.19 -5.11 11.09
CA THR A 28 24.13 -4.80 10.13
C THR A 28 22.77 -5.28 10.62
N ALA A 29 22.73 -6.37 11.39
CA ALA A 29 21.52 -6.82 12.08
C ALA A 29 21.24 -6.07 13.38
N LEU A 30 22.28 -5.64 14.12
CA LEU A 30 22.09 -4.96 15.41
C LEU A 30 21.54 -3.53 15.26
N VAL A 31 22.04 -2.77 14.29
CA VAL A 31 21.70 -1.34 14.14
C VAL A 31 20.20 -1.10 13.92
N PRO A 32 19.50 -1.81 13.01
CA PRO A 32 18.05 -1.65 12.82
C PRO A 32 17.27 -1.94 14.10
N VAL A 33 17.60 -3.02 14.82
CA VAL A 33 16.91 -3.37 16.07
C VAL A 33 17.08 -2.30 17.14
N LEU A 34 18.29 -1.71 17.26
CA LEU A 34 18.52 -0.60 18.17
C LEU A 34 17.76 0.67 17.76
N HIS A 35 17.67 0.93 16.45
CA HIS A 35 16.91 2.04 15.90
C HIS A 35 15.42 1.90 16.26
N ASP A 36 14.83 0.73 16.01
CA ASP A 36 13.42 0.45 16.31
C ASP A 36 13.13 0.60 17.81
N LEU A 37 13.97 0.04 18.68
CA LEU A 37 13.81 0.14 20.13
C LEU A 37 13.92 1.59 20.62
N CYS A 38 14.80 2.39 20.01
CA CYS A 38 14.89 3.82 20.31
C CYS A 38 13.68 4.58 19.78
N GLY A 39 13.16 4.21 18.60
CA GLY A 39 11.93 4.74 18.02
C GLY A 39 10.74 4.52 18.95
N VAL A 40 10.53 3.29 19.42
CA VAL A 40 9.43 2.95 20.34
C VAL A 40 9.53 3.75 21.65
N LEU A 41 10.73 3.89 22.22
CA LEU A 41 10.90 4.73 23.40
C LEU A 41 10.62 6.21 23.13
N ASN A 42 10.98 6.70 21.95
CA ASN A 42 10.68 8.08 21.57
C ASN A 42 9.18 8.28 21.40
N TRP A 43 8.47 7.31 20.81
CA TRP A 43 7.01 7.29 20.77
C TRP A 43 6.40 7.32 22.17
N GLU A 44 6.82 6.44 23.08
CA GLU A 44 6.35 6.41 24.47
C GLU A 44 6.61 7.74 25.20
N ALA A 45 7.80 8.31 25.02
CA ALA A 45 8.19 9.55 25.68
C ALA A 45 7.39 10.77 25.19
N ASN A 46 7.01 10.78 23.91
CA ASN A 46 6.26 11.86 23.28
C ASN A 46 4.76 11.58 23.16
N HIS A 47 4.28 10.44 23.67
CA HIS A 47 2.91 9.96 23.50
C HIS A 47 1.88 11.06 23.83
N GLN A 48 1.97 11.67 25.02
CA GLN A 48 1.08 12.77 25.41
C GLN A 48 1.19 14.00 24.49
N SER A 49 2.40 14.36 24.06
CA SER A 49 2.58 15.48 23.14
C SER A 49 1.93 15.20 21.80
N ILE A 50 2.11 13.99 21.26
CA ILE A 50 1.54 13.60 19.97
C ILE A 50 0.02 13.68 19.99
N LEU A 51 -0.57 13.19 21.08
CA LEU A 51 -2.02 13.22 21.30
C LEU A 51 -2.59 14.64 21.26
N TYR A 52 -2.00 15.58 21.99
CA TYR A 52 -2.52 16.94 22.09
C TYR A 52 -2.12 17.84 20.94
N THR A 53 -1.01 17.56 20.26
CA THR A 53 -0.53 18.36 19.12
C THR A 53 -1.29 18.03 17.84
N TRP A 54 -1.59 16.75 17.57
CA TRP A 54 -2.15 16.33 16.28
C TRP A 54 -3.51 15.66 16.39
N ILE A 55 -3.68 14.69 17.28
CA ILE A 55 -4.90 13.87 17.32
C ILE A 55 -6.10 14.67 17.85
N VAL A 56 -5.96 15.35 18.98
CA VAL A 56 -7.05 16.16 19.58
C VAL A 56 -7.53 17.26 18.61
N PRO A 57 -6.64 18.06 17.97
CA PRO A 57 -7.10 19.05 16.99
C PRO A 57 -7.79 18.44 15.76
N LEU A 58 -7.31 17.30 15.26
CA LEU A 58 -7.93 16.63 14.11
C LEU A 58 -9.34 16.14 14.42
N GLU A 59 -9.58 15.59 15.61
CA GLU A 59 -10.92 15.25 16.08
C GLU A 59 -11.83 16.47 16.18
N GLN A 60 -11.33 17.57 16.77
CA GLN A 60 -12.11 18.82 16.89
C GLN A 60 -12.47 19.41 15.52
N SER A 61 -11.63 19.19 14.50
CA SER A 61 -11.90 19.58 13.11
C SER A 61 -12.81 18.61 12.35
N GLY A 62 -13.21 17.49 12.96
CA GLY A 62 -14.02 16.45 12.34
C GLY A 62 -13.27 15.53 11.37
N ARG A 63 -11.96 15.70 11.20
CA ARG A 63 -11.11 14.91 10.27
C ARG A 63 -10.41 13.73 10.93
N GLY A 64 -10.52 13.60 12.26
CA GLY A 64 -9.81 12.60 13.07
C GLY A 64 -10.71 11.54 13.70
N ALA A 65 -11.89 11.25 13.14
CA ALA A 65 -12.79 10.23 13.69
C ALA A 65 -12.08 8.87 13.80
N GLY A 66 -12.18 8.20 14.95
CA GLY A 66 -11.52 6.92 15.21
C GLY A 66 -10.02 6.99 15.54
N LEU A 67 -9.36 8.15 15.38
CA LEU A 67 -7.94 8.27 15.75
C LEU A 67 -7.70 8.06 17.24
N ARG A 68 -8.65 8.46 18.11
CA ARG A 68 -8.56 8.17 19.55
C ARG A 68 -8.49 6.68 19.84
N ASP A 69 -9.33 5.90 19.15
CA ASP A 69 -9.45 4.47 19.40
C ASP A 69 -8.18 3.75 18.93
N LEU A 70 -7.67 4.13 17.75
CA LEU A 70 -6.36 3.66 17.25
C LEU A 70 -5.22 4.05 18.20
N TRP A 71 -5.27 5.26 18.75
CA TRP A 71 -4.27 5.77 19.68
C TRP A 71 -4.26 4.99 21.00
N ASP A 72 -5.43 4.79 21.60
CA ASP A 72 -5.59 4.04 22.85
C ASP A 72 -5.23 2.56 22.67
N ALA A 73 -5.46 2.01 21.47
CA ALA A 73 -5.06 0.66 21.08
C ALA A 73 -3.55 0.51 20.79
N ASN A 74 -2.76 1.60 20.81
CA ASN A 74 -1.37 1.64 20.35
C ASN A 74 -1.20 1.04 18.94
N ASP A 75 -2.03 1.50 18.00
CA ASP A 75 -2.02 0.99 16.64
C ASP A 75 -0.62 1.16 15.99
N PRO A 76 -0.04 0.07 15.44
CA PRO A 76 1.31 0.11 14.87
C PRO A 76 1.44 1.04 13.67
N ARG A 77 0.35 1.31 12.94
CA ARG A 77 0.34 2.23 11.79
C ARG A 77 0.51 3.67 12.24
N LEU A 78 -0.08 4.08 13.36
CA LEU A 78 0.14 5.41 13.94
C LEU A 78 1.59 5.60 14.38
N MET A 79 2.16 4.56 15.00
CA MET A 79 3.57 4.58 15.40
C MET A 79 4.50 4.67 14.18
N ALA A 80 4.21 3.91 13.12
CA ALA A 80 4.98 3.96 11.87
C ALA A 80 4.88 5.33 11.19
N ALA A 81 3.68 5.92 11.11
CA ALA A 81 3.48 7.27 10.58
C ALA A 81 4.31 8.31 11.35
N TYR A 82 4.38 8.19 12.67
CA TYR A 82 5.21 9.08 13.48
C TYR A 82 6.71 8.86 13.25
N PHE A 83 7.16 7.63 12.99
CA PHE A 83 8.57 7.39 12.67
C PHE A 83 8.96 8.04 11.34
N LEU A 84 8.12 7.95 10.32
CA LEU A 84 8.34 8.67 9.05
C LEU A 84 8.41 10.18 9.28
N PHE A 85 7.49 10.74 10.06
CA PHE A 85 7.53 12.15 10.44
C PHE A 85 8.83 12.57 11.16
N LEU A 86 9.46 11.68 11.93
CA LEU A 86 10.73 12.01 12.58
C LEU A 86 11.90 12.13 11.59
N GLU A 87 11.81 11.45 10.44
CA GLU A 87 12.84 11.44 9.40
C GLU A 87 12.80 12.72 8.56
N ASP A 88 11.61 13.11 8.08
CA ASP A 88 11.44 14.26 7.18
C ASP A 88 10.98 15.56 7.85
N ARG A 89 10.39 15.46 9.06
CA ARG A 89 9.75 16.56 9.81
C ARG A 89 8.63 17.26 9.02
N ASN A 90 8.00 16.55 8.09
CA ASN A 90 6.90 17.09 7.30
C ASN A 90 5.57 16.93 8.05
N GLU A 91 5.10 18.02 8.66
CA GLU A 91 3.83 18.02 9.39
C GLU A 91 2.63 17.79 8.47
N ASP A 92 2.66 18.28 7.23
CA ASP A 92 1.56 18.15 6.29
C ASP A 92 1.36 16.68 5.88
N ASP A 93 2.45 15.97 5.55
CA ASP A 93 2.41 14.55 5.20
C ASP A 93 1.98 13.68 6.40
N PHE A 94 2.42 14.05 7.60
CA PHE A 94 2.00 13.36 8.82
C PHE A 94 0.50 13.55 9.07
N ILE A 95 -0.01 14.78 8.95
CA ILE A 95 -1.43 15.09 9.09
C ILE A 95 -2.25 14.35 8.02
N ASP A 96 -1.81 14.35 6.76
CA ASP A 96 -2.48 13.63 5.68
C ASP A 96 -2.56 12.13 5.99
N THR A 97 -1.45 11.55 6.45
CA THR A 97 -1.40 10.14 6.86
C THR A 97 -2.36 9.86 8.02
N LEU A 98 -2.43 10.72 9.03
CA LEU A 98 -3.38 10.57 10.14
C LEU A 98 -4.83 10.66 9.66
N VAL A 99 -5.16 11.60 8.77
CA VAL A 99 -6.51 11.73 8.22
C VAL A 99 -6.89 10.50 7.41
N ARG A 100 -5.97 9.99 6.57
CA ARG A 100 -6.19 8.74 5.84
C ARG A 100 -6.44 7.56 6.78
N LEU A 101 -5.66 7.45 7.85
CA LEU A 101 -5.86 6.42 8.89
C LEU A 101 -7.23 6.55 9.56
N ALA A 102 -7.66 7.77 9.87
CA ALA A 102 -8.98 8.08 10.42
C ALA A 102 -10.09 7.59 9.47
N THR A 103 -9.98 7.87 8.18
CA THR A 103 -10.95 7.42 7.16
C THR A 103 -11.00 5.90 7.07
N THR A 104 -9.85 5.22 7.01
CA THR A 104 -9.83 3.74 7.00
C THR A 104 -10.29 3.09 8.30
N SER A 105 -10.21 3.80 9.43
CA SER A 105 -10.75 3.31 10.70
C SER A 105 -12.25 3.56 10.82
N ALA A 106 -12.74 4.64 10.21
CA ALA A 106 -14.17 4.97 10.15
C ALA A 106 -14.94 4.08 9.19
N THR A 107 -14.29 3.50 8.17
CA THR A 107 -14.89 2.49 7.27
C THR A 107 -14.95 1.09 7.87
N THR A 108 -14.38 0.87 9.06
CA THR A 108 -14.54 -0.40 9.79
C THR A 108 -15.83 -0.42 10.60
N ASP A 109 -16.95 0.01 10.02
CA ASP A 109 -18.25 -0.06 10.69
C ASP A 109 -18.83 -1.47 10.51
N THR A 110 -18.24 -2.43 11.23
CA THR A 110 -18.69 -3.83 11.28
C THR A 110 -20.18 -3.96 11.64
N ALA A 111 -20.73 -3.00 12.38
CA ALA A 111 -22.15 -2.94 12.69
C ALA A 111 -22.98 -2.54 11.47
N ALA A 112 -22.52 -1.55 10.69
CA ALA A 112 -23.14 -1.20 9.41
C ALA A 112 -23.01 -2.33 8.39
N ALA A 113 -21.86 -3.00 8.34
CA ALA A 113 -21.62 -4.13 7.45
C ALA A 113 -22.57 -5.30 7.74
N LYS A 114 -22.74 -5.63 9.02
CA LYS A 114 -23.70 -6.65 9.45
C LYS A 114 -25.14 -6.26 9.08
N HIS A 115 -25.52 -5.00 9.32
CA HIS A 115 -26.85 -4.52 8.96
C HIS A 115 -27.11 -4.58 7.44
N ALA A 116 -26.10 -4.25 6.63
CA ALA A 116 -26.20 -4.34 5.18
C ALA A 116 -26.38 -5.79 4.68
N LEU A 117 -25.67 -6.75 5.30
CA LEU A 117 -25.85 -8.18 4.99
C LEU A 117 -27.26 -8.66 5.38
N ASP A 118 -27.73 -8.32 6.59
CA ASP A 118 -29.08 -8.66 7.08
C ASP A 118 -30.16 -8.10 6.12
N GLU A 119 -29.98 -6.88 5.61
CA GLU A 119 -30.89 -6.26 4.64
C GLU A 119 -30.90 -6.99 3.28
N LEU A 120 -29.75 -7.42 2.78
CA LEU A 120 -29.65 -8.17 1.52
C LEU A 120 -30.33 -9.53 1.62
N VAL A 121 -30.21 -10.20 2.77
CA VAL A 121 -30.91 -11.47 3.03
C VAL A 121 -32.42 -11.24 3.17
N THR A 122 -32.82 -10.20 3.91
CA THR A 122 -34.24 -9.84 4.06
C THR A 122 -34.89 -9.47 2.72
N ALA A 123 -34.14 -8.82 1.83
CA ALA A 123 -34.56 -8.51 0.46
C ALA A 123 -34.55 -9.72 -0.49
N GLY A 124 -34.06 -10.88 -0.05
CA GLY A 124 -33.92 -12.09 -0.85
C GLY A 124 -32.91 -11.94 -1.98
N ARG A 125 -31.93 -11.05 -1.83
CA ARG A 125 -30.85 -10.80 -2.80
C ARG A 125 -29.62 -11.65 -2.49
N LEU A 126 -29.40 -11.97 -1.22
CA LEU A 126 -28.36 -12.86 -0.73
C LEU A 126 -29.03 -14.06 -0.04
N SER A 127 -28.46 -15.27 -0.20
CA SER A 127 -28.98 -16.44 0.50
C SER A 127 -28.47 -16.48 1.95
N GLN A 128 -29.27 -17.03 2.85
CA GLN A 128 -28.91 -17.16 4.27
C GLN A 128 -27.66 -18.05 4.45
N ASP A 129 -27.50 -19.07 3.61
CA ASP A 129 -26.32 -19.93 3.61
C ASP A 129 -25.04 -19.13 3.30
N VAL A 130 -25.10 -18.17 2.37
CA VAL A 130 -23.95 -17.32 2.01
C VAL A 130 -23.61 -16.36 3.15
N GLU A 131 -24.60 -15.73 3.77
CA GLU A 131 -24.41 -14.85 4.92
C GLU A 131 -23.72 -15.56 6.11
N GLU A 132 -24.10 -16.81 6.42
CA GLU A 132 -23.47 -17.58 7.49
C GLU A 132 -21.96 -17.83 7.28
N HIS A 133 -21.50 -17.78 6.04
CA HIS A 133 -20.08 -17.95 5.68
C HIS A 133 -19.32 -16.62 5.56
N LEU A 134 -20.01 -15.48 5.68
CA LEU A 134 -19.42 -14.15 5.65
C LEU A 134 -19.17 -13.66 7.07
N ALA A 135 -17.92 -13.34 7.38
CA ALA A 135 -17.61 -12.59 8.59
C ALA A 135 -17.77 -11.09 8.29
N PRO A 136 -18.62 -10.33 9.02
CA PRO A 136 -18.80 -8.90 8.78
C PRO A 136 -17.53 -8.09 9.07
N GLU A 137 -16.60 -8.65 9.84
CA GLU A 137 -15.25 -8.12 10.05
C GLU A 137 -14.22 -8.53 8.98
N ASP A 138 -14.57 -9.39 8.02
CA ASP A 138 -13.67 -9.77 6.93
C ASP A 138 -13.34 -8.53 6.10
N PRO A 139 -12.04 -8.17 5.95
CA PRO A 139 -11.63 -7.02 5.15
C PRO A 139 -12.15 -7.06 3.70
N ARG A 140 -12.37 -8.25 3.15
CA ARG A 140 -12.91 -8.44 1.80
C ARG A 140 -14.39 -8.08 1.73
N VAL A 141 -15.16 -8.38 2.79
CA VAL A 141 -16.58 -8.02 2.90
C VAL A 141 -16.72 -6.52 3.07
N LEU A 142 -15.92 -5.92 3.94
CA LEU A 142 -15.88 -4.46 4.12
C LEU A 142 -15.53 -3.74 2.82
N ALA A 143 -14.50 -4.19 2.10
CA ALA A 143 -14.11 -3.61 0.82
C ALA A 143 -15.21 -3.74 -0.25
N ALA A 144 -15.92 -4.88 -0.30
CA ALA A 144 -17.04 -5.05 -1.23
C ALA A 144 -18.20 -4.09 -0.93
N LEU A 145 -18.51 -3.87 0.36
CA LEU A 145 -19.53 -2.93 0.80
C LEU A 145 -19.14 -1.47 0.54
N ASP A 146 -17.86 -1.13 0.69
CA ASP A 146 -17.34 0.20 0.34
C ASP A 146 -17.51 0.48 -1.17
N VAL A 147 -17.14 -0.48 -2.03
CA VAL A 147 -17.33 -0.34 -3.50
C VAL A 147 -18.82 -0.24 -3.86
N TYR A 148 -19.69 -0.93 -3.14
CA TYR A 148 -21.13 -0.80 -3.30
C TYR A 148 -21.65 0.59 -2.88
N ALA A 149 -21.09 1.20 -1.83
CA ALA A 149 -21.50 2.53 -1.40
C ALA A 149 -21.32 3.58 -2.52
N ASP A 150 -20.29 3.41 -3.35
CA ASP A 150 -20.00 4.30 -4.48
C ASP A 150 -20.74 3.92 -5.77
N SER A 151 -20.86 2.62 -6.07
CA SER A 151 -21.45 2.13 -7.33
C SER A 151 -22.96 1.93 -7.28
N LEU A 152 -23.50 1.63 -6.09
CA LEU A 152 -24.88 1.19 -5.83
C LEU A 152 -25.31 -0.02 -6.70
N ASP A 153 -24.35 -0.81 -7.17
CA ASP A 153 -24.60 -2.00 -8.00
C ASP A 153 -24.83 -3.25 -7.14
N ILE A 154 -26.11 -3.54 -6.88
CA ILE A 154 -26.52 -4.68 -6.05
C ILE A 154 -26.10 -6.03 -6.68
N PRO A 155 -26.33 -6.31 -7.99
CA PRO A 155 -25.82 -7.52 -8.63
C PRO A 155 -24.32 -7.77 -8.44
N ASP A 156 -23.49 -6.74 -8.61
CA ASP A 156 -22.02 -6.87 -8.49
C ASP A 156 -21.58 -7.11 -7.04
N LEU A 157 -22.24 -6.44 -6.08
CA LEU A 157 -22.03 -6.70 -4.66
C LEU A 157 -22.38 -8.17 -4.32
N VAL A 158 -23.53 -8.67 -4.76
CA VAL A 158 -23.95 -10.05 -4.46
C VAL A 158 -22.98 -11.07 -5.05
N ASP A 159 -22.55 -10.91 -6.32
CA ASP A 159 -21.56 -11.81 -6.94
C ASP A 159 -20.24 -11.81 -6.16
N THR A 160 -19.79 -10.63 -5.73
CA THR A 160 -18.59 -10.48 -4.92
C THR A 160 -18.72 -11.16 -3.56
N LEU A 161 -19.86 -11.01 -2.88
CA LEU A 161 -20.13 -11.65 -1.59
C LEU A 161 -20.25 -13.18 -1.71
N GLU A 162 -20.92 -13.70 -2.75
CA GLU A 162 -20.98 -15.14 -3.03
C GLU A 162 -19.60 -15.74 -3.31
N ARG A 163 -18.73 -14.98 -4.00
CA ARG A 163 -17.34 -15.37 -4.24
C ARG A 163 -16.52 -15.39 -2.94
N ILE A 164 -16.73 -14.44 -2.03
CA ILE A 164 -16.04 -14.39 -0.73
C ILE A 164 -16.46 -15.56 0.16
N ALA A 165 -17.75 -15.90 0.18
CA ALA A 165 -18.32 -17.02 0.95
C ALA A 165 -17.92 -18.41 0.41
N SER A 166 -17.46 -18.49 -0.84
CA SER A 166 -17.09 -19.75 -1.47
C SER A 166 -15.76 -20.30 -0.92
N PRO A 167 -15.68 -21.58 -0.52
CA PRO A 167 -14.52 -22.17 0.16
C PRO A 167 -13.24 -22.26 -0.69
N ASP A 168 -13.35 -22.11 -2.02
CA ASP A 168 -12.19 -22.05 -2.94
C ASP A 168 -11.40 -20.74 -2.85
N ALA A 169 -11.88 -19.73 -2.14
CA ALA A 169 -11.18 -18.45 -1.97
C ALA A 169 -9.95 -18.52 -1.03
N THR A 170 -9.62 -19.70 -0.48
CA THR A 170 -8.45 -19.87 0.41
C THR A 170 -7.13 -20.13 -0.33
N VAL A 171 -7.13 -20.30 -1.66
CA VAL A 171 -5.88 -20.48 -2.43
C VAL A 171 -5.94 -19.86 -3.84
N ALA A 172 -6.28 -18.57 -3.97
CA ALA A 172 -6.07 -17.87 -5.24
C ALA A 172 -6.06 -16.35 -5.10
N SER A 173 -4.90 -15.80 -4.68
CA SER A 173 -4.47 -14.50 -5.20
C SER A 173 -4.09 -14.69 -6.68
N SER A 174 -5.08 -14.75 -7.56
CA SER A 174 -4.89 -14.64 -9.02
C SER A 174 -6.24 -14.30 -9.66
N PRO A 175 -6.36 -13.16 -10.39
CA PRO A 175 -7.60 -12.78 -11.01
C PRO A 175 -7.81 -13.58 -12.30
N PHE A 176 -9.09 -13.81 -12.61
CA PHE A 176 -9.62 -14.26 -13.91
C PHE A 176 -9.71 -15.79 -14.15
N SER A 177 -10.86 -16.35 -13.77
CA SER A 177 -11.51 -17.40 -14.58
C SER A 177 -12.73 -16.79 -15.27
N PRO A 178 -12.72 -16.58 -16.59
CA PRO A 178 -13.88 -16.10 -17.32
C PRO A 178 -14.89 -17.24 -17.49
N ARG A 179 -16.12 -16.99 -17.09
CA ARG A 179 -17.26 -17.90 -17.28
C ARG A 179 -17.58 -17.96 -18.77
N THR A 180 -17.38 -19.14 -19.35
CA THR A 180 -17.71 -19.50 -20.73
C THR A 180 -19.22 -19.46 -20.96
N THR A 181 -19.67 -18.63 -21.90
CA THR A 181 -20.94 -18.82 -22.60
C THR A 181 -20.68 -19.64 -23.87
N ASP A 182 -21.37 -20.78 -23.93
CA ASP A 182 -21.40 -21.75 -25.01
C ASP A 182 -21.90 -21.17 -26.36
N LYS A 183 -21.14 -21.38 -27.44
CA LYS A 183 -21.47 -22.18 -28.66
C LYS A 183 -20.85 -21.67 -29.97
N ASP A 184 -20.42 -22.68 -30.73
CA ASP A 184 -20.40 -22.82 -32.19
C ASP A 184 -19.11 -22.48 -32.99
N ASP A 185 -18.50 -23.59 -33.41
CA ASP A 185 -17.93 -23.91 -34.72
C ASP A 185 -16.71 -23.16 -35.29
N GLY A 186 -15.65 -23.96 -35.50
CA GLY A 186 -14.79 -23.84 -36.68
C GLY A 186 -13.30 -23.78 -36.37
N ASP A 187 -12.59 -24.83 -36.76
CA ASP A 187 -11.13 -24.92 -36.95
C ASP A 187 -10.44 -23.57 -37.22
N ASP A 188 -9.47 -23.19 -36.38
CA ASP A 188 -8.08 -23.12 -36.84
C ASP A 188 -7.10 -22.94 -35.69
N ASP A 189 -6.07 -23.77 -35.76
CA ASP A 189 -4.99 -23.97 -34.83
C ASP A 189 -3.93 -22.86 -35.04
N GLU A 190 -4.12 -21.67 -34.47
CA GLU A 190 -3.07 -20.64 -34.42
C GLU A 190 -2.90 -20.06 -33.01
N LYS A 191 -1.78 -20.47 -32.39
CA LYS A 191 -1.11 -19.84 -31.24
C LYS A 191 -1.36 -18.32 -31.19
N ARG A 192 -2.14 -17.87 -30.21
CA ARG A 192 -2.04 -16.50 -29.68
C ARG A 192 -0.70 -16.33 -28.97
N VAL A 193 0.35 -16.13 -29.76
CA VAL A 193 1.52 -15.36 -29.33
C VAL A 193 1.01 -13.93 -29.28
N ILE A 194 0.50 -13.52 -28.11
CA ILE A 194 0.09 -12.14 -27.88
C ILE A 194 1.30 -11.27 -28.22
N ASP A 195 1.09 -10.36 -29.16
CA ASP A 195 2.10 -9.55 -29.82
C ASP A 195 2.74 -8.58 -28.82
N VAL A 196 3.71 -9.07 -28.04
CA VAL A 196 4.57 -8.28 -27.14
C VAL A 196 5.15 -7.06 -27.89
N SER A 197 5.34 -7.17 -29.21
CA SER A 197 5.83 -6.08 -30.05
C SER A 197 4.83 -4.92 -30.24
N ALA A 198 3.52 -5.15 -30.11
CA ALA A 198 2.51 -4.10 -30.23
C ALA A 198 2.47 -3.21 -28.99
N MET A 199 2.54 -3.83 -27.81
CA MET A 199 2.59 -3.11 -26.53
C MET A 199 3.90 -2.33 -26.37
N GLU A 200 5.05 -2.94 -26.72
CA GLU A 200 6.33 -2.25 -26.75
C GLU A 200 6.31 -1.01 -27.67
N LYS A 201 5.69 -1.11 -28.85
CA LYS A 201 5.53 0.03 -29.77
C LYS A 201 4.65 1.14 -29.19
N GLN A 202 3.57 0.78 -28.49
CA GLN A 202 2.68 1.75 -27.85
C GLN A 202 3.38 2.49 -26.70
N ILE A 203 4.15 1.77 -25.88
CA ILE A 203 4.95 2.37 -24.81
C ILE A 203 6.05 3.25 -25.39
N LEU A 204 6.76 2.81 -26.44
CA LEU A 204 7.76 3.63 -27.13
C LEU A 204 7.16 4.90 -27.73
N HIS A 205 5.94 4.84 -28.26
CA HIS A 205 5.24 6.00 -28.78
C HIS A 205 4.86 6.97 -27.65
N LEU A 206 4.26 6.49 -26.57
CA LEU A 206 3.92 7.30 -25.40
C LEU A 206 5.16 7.96 -24.78
N VAL A 207 6.28 7.22 -24.69
CA VAL A 207 7.56 7.74 -24.20
C VAL A 207 8.11 8.84 -25.11
N SER A 208 7.90 8.75 -26.43
CA SER A 208 8.29 9.81 -27.36
C SER A 208 7.43 11.08 -27.25
N GLU A 209 6.19 10.97 -26.75
CA GLU A 209 5.30 12.10 -26.53
C GLU A 209 5.53 12.84 -25.20
N LEU A 210 6.29 12.25 -24.28
CA LEU A 210 6.50 12.81 -22.93
C LEU A 210 7.34 14.11 -22.92
N ASP A 211 7.99 14.45 -24.03
CA ASP A 211 8.87 15.62 -24.21
C ASP A 211 9.83 15.83 -23.02
N LEU A 212 10.47 14.73 -22.59
CA LEU A 212 11.40 14.72 -21.46
C LEU A 212 12.77 15.25 -21.87
N PRO A 213 13.50 15.90 -20.95
CA PRO A 213 14.89 16.24 -21.17
C PRO A 213 15.75 14.97 -21.35
N GLU A 214 16.88 15.12 -22.06
CA GLU A 214 17.63 14.00 -22.65
C GLU A 214 18.18 13.03 -21.59
N ASP A 215 18.51 13.53 -20.41
CA ASP A 215 18.93 12.82 -19.20
C ASP A 215 17.81 11.99 -18.57
N GLU A 216 16.61 12.56 -18.40
CA GLU A 216 15.42 11.87 -17.91
C GLU A 216 14.96 10.78 -18.88
N LEU A 217 14.99 11.06 -20.18
CA LEU A 217 14.64 10.09 -21.22
C LEU A 217 15.59 8.87 -21.22
N LEU A 218 16.88 9.11 -21.02
CA LEU A 218 17.89 8.04 -20.98
C LEU A 218 17.73 7.19 -19.71
N ALA A 219 17.46 7.83 -18.57
CA ALA A 219 17.13 7.14 -17.32
C ALA A 219 15.88 6.27 -17.44
N LEU A 220 14.83 6.77 -18.11
CA LEU A 220 13.60 6.02 -18.36
C LEU A 220 13.82 4.83 -19.30
N LYS A 221 14.61 5.01 -20.37
CA LYS A 221 14.98 3.90 -21.28
C LYS A 221 15.77 2.82 -20.57
N SER A 222 16.69 3.18 -19.67
CA SER A 222 17.41 2.21 -18.84
C SER A 222 16.46 1.46 -17.90
N ALA A 223 15.51 2.16 -17.27
CA ALA A 223 14.50 1.54 -16.40
C ALA A 223 13.60 0.53 -17.16
N LEU A 224 13.26 0.83 -18.41
CA LEU A 224 12.54 -0.09 -19.30
C LEU A 224 13.36 -1.35 -19.63
N VAL A 225 14.65 -1.19 -19.93
CA VAL A 225 15.55 -2.33 -20.22
C VAL A 225 15.83 -3.17 -18.96
N GLU A 226 15.93 -2.52 -17.80
CA GLU A 226 16.16 -3.16 -16.49
C GLU A 226 14.92 -3.86 -15.93
N ASN A 227 13.76 -3.76 -16.59
CA ASN A 227 12.47 -4.21 -16.06
C ASN A 227 12.20 -3.67 -14.65
N ASP A 228 12.36 -2.35 -14.49
CA ASP A 228 12.08 -1.69 -13.23
C ASP A 228 10.67 -2.01 -12.72
N VAL A 229 10.57 -2.37 -11.44
CA VAL A 229 9.34 -2.84 -10.82
C VAL A 229 8.24 -1.78 -10.87
N VAL A 230 8.60 -0.48 -10.77
CA VAL A 230 7.64 0.63 -10.81
C VAL A 230 7.14 0.84 -12.24
N VAL A 231 8.03 0.74 -13.24
CA VAL A 231 7.63 0.81 -14.66
C VAL A 231 6.71 -0.36 -15.03
N GLN A 232 7.02 -1.58 -14.58
CA GLN A 232 6.19 -2.76 -14.83
C GLN A 232 4.81 -2.65 -14.17
N ALA A 233 4.75 -2.13 -12.93
CA ALA A 233 3.49 -1.84 -12.27
C ALA A 233 2.68 -0.78 -13.03
N ALA A 234 3.32 0.30 -13.50
CA ALA A 234 2.67 1.35 -14.28
C ALA A 234 2.10 0.81 -15.61
N ILE A 235 2.81 -0.09 -16.29
CA ILE A 235 2.33 -0.74 -17.52
C ILE A 235 1.08 -1.58 -17.23
N GLN A 236 1.09 -2.35 -16.15
CA GLN A 236 -0.07 -3.17 -15.75
C GLN A 236 -1.30 -2.33 -15.41
N VAL A 237 -1.11 -1.21 -14.72
CA VAL A 237 -2.20 -0.25 -14.42
C VAL A 237 -2.73 0.37 -15.71
N PHE A 238 -1.85 0.82 -16.61
CA PHE A 238 -2.25 1.37 -17.91
C PHE A 238 -2.98 0.34 -18.78
N GLU A 239 -2.61 -0.94 -18.70
CA GLU A 239 -3.30 -2.01 -19.40
C GLU A 239 -4.75 -2.18 -18.93
N ALA A 240 -5.00 -2.01 -17.63
CA ALA A 240 -6.32 -2.14 -17.01
C ALA A 240 -7.18 -0.88 -17.19
N GLU A 241 -6.61 0.30 -16.97
CA GLU A 241 -7.37 1.55 -16.87
C GLU A 241 -7.38 2.36 -18.17
N LYS A 242 -6.43 2.09 -19.07
CA LYS A 242 -6.24 2.83 -20.34
C LYS A 242 -6.13 4.35 -20.17
N ASP A 243 -5.75 4.81 -18.98
CA ASP A 243 -5.51 6.22 -18.71
C ASP A 243 -4.09 6.63 -19.14
N GLU A 244 -4.00 7.29 -20.29
CA GLU A 244 -2.74 7.74 -20.85
C GLU A 244 -2.09 8.86 -20.04
N GLU A 245 -2.86 9.73 -19.40
CA GLU A 245 -2.31 10.88 -18.67
C GLU A 245 -1.69 10.43 -17.34
N ASP A 246 -2.35 9.52 -16.63
CA ASP A 246 -1.80 8.96 -15.37
C ASP A 246 -0.57 8.09 -15.62
N PHE A 247 -0.59 7.29 -16.68
CA PHE A 247 0.58 6.53 -17.10
C PHE A 247 1.75 7.45 -17.48
N LYS A 248 1.48 8.52 -18.22
CA LYS A 248 2.48 9.54 -18.57
C LYS A 248 3.05 10.21 -17.32
N ASP A 249 2.22 10.60 -16.35
CA ASP A 249 2.70 11.19 -15.09
C ASP A 249 3.62 10.24 -14.31
N THR A 250 3.21 8.98 -14.19
CA THR A 250 3.98 7.94 -13.52
C THR A 250 5.35 7.73 -14.19
N LEU A 251 5.42 7.69 -15.52
CA LEU A 251 6.70 7.58 -16.24
C LEU A 251 7.59 8.82 -16.04
N ARG A 252 7.03 10.03 -15.97
CA ARG A 252 7.80 11.25 -15.66
C ARG A 252 8.38 11.20 -14.25
N ARG A 253 7.60 10.72 -13.27
CA ARG A 253 8.07 10.56 -11.88
C ARG A 253 9.21 9.56 -11.79
N VAL A 254 9.11 8.42 -12.48
CA VAL A 254 10.18 7.43 -12.54
C VAL A 254 11.43 8.01 -13.20
N ALA A 255 11.28 8.70 -14.33
CA ALA A 255 12.38 9.33 -15.06
C ALA A 255 13.14 10.34 -14.19
N ARG A 256 12.43 11.27 -13.52
CA ARG A 256 13.02 12.26 -12.60
C ARG A 256 13.73 11.63 -11.42
N HIS A 257 13.11 10.63 -10.80
CA HIS A 257 13.69 9.95 -9.65
C HIS A 257 14.98 9.20 -10.02
N ARG A 258 15.00 8.54 -11.19
CA ARG A 258 16.18 7.83 -11.70
C ARG A 258 17.27 8.79 -12.19
N ALA A 259 16.91 9.90 -12.85
CA ALA A 259 17.87 10.92 -13.27
C ALA A 259 18.53 11.60 -12.05
N SER A 260 17.73 11.97 -11.03
CA SER A 260 18.23 12.55 -9.78
C SER A 260 19.12 11.57 -9.00
N ALA A 261 18.79 10.27 -9.01
CA ALA A 261 19.61 9.23 -8.41
C ALA A 261 20.93 9.00 -9.16
N SER A 262 20.93 9.18 -10.49
CA SER A 262 22.14 9.09 -11.31
C SER A 262 23.04 10.33 -11.20
N GLU A 263 22.46 11.52 -10.96
CA GLU A 263 23.20 12.77 -10.78
C GLU A 263 23.86 12.89 -9.38
N ALA A 264 23.39 12.11 -8.40
CA ALA A 264 23.95 12.11 -7.05
C ALA A 264 25.34 11.44 -6.93
N VAL A 265 25.92 10.89 -8.01
CA VAL A 265 27.14 10.04 -7.94
C VAL A 265 28.44 10.58 -8.59
N PRO A 266 28.54 11.68 -9.38
CA PRO A 266 29.85 12.10 -9.93
C PRO A 266 30.56 13.23 -9.16
N ALA A 267 30.06 13.69 -8.00
CA ALA A 267 30.71 14.78 -7.25
C ALA A 267 31.55 14.33 -6.04
N ALA A 268 31.41 13.09 -5.57
CA ALA A 268 32.04 12.63 -4.34
C ALA A 268 33.41 11.94 -4.51
N GLU A 269 33.86 11.64 -5.74
CA GLU A 269 35.13 10.94 -6.00
C GLU A 269 36.32 11.85 -6.39
N MET A 270 36.18 13.17 -6.46
CA MET A 270 37.29 14.09 -6.81
C MET A 270 37.96 14.80 -5.61
N LEU A 271 37.88 14.26 -4.39
CA LEU A 271 38.55 14.85 -3.22
C LEU A 271 39.41 13.84 -2.44
N ILE A 272 40.02 12.88 -3.14
CA ILE A 272 41.13 12.09 -2.62
C ILE A 272 42.24 12.06 -3.67
N GLU A 273 42.98 13.15 -3.82
CA GLU A 273 44.43 13.17 -4.15
C GLU A 273 44.87 14.62 -4.42
N THR A 274 45.46 15.28 -3.42
CA THR A 274 46.79 15.94 -3.46
C THR A 274 47.10 16.64 -2.15
#